data_AF-B0CRT4-F1
#
_entry.id   AF-B0CRT4-F1
#
_cell.length_a   1.000
_cell.length_b   1.000
_cell.length_c   1.000
_cell.angle_alpha   90.00
_cell.angle_beta   90.00
_cell.angle_gamma   90.00
#
_symmetry.space_group_name_H-M   'P 1'
#
loop_
_entity.id
_entity.type
_entity.pdbx_description
1 polymer ?
#
loop_
_entity_poly.entity_id
_entity_poly.type
_entity_poly.pdbx_seq_one_letter_code
_entity_poly.pdbx_strand_id
1 'polypeptide(L)' 'MGPYWYQKQGVPSGKSVQAKQVSPRGGDLILSWDEEAKRMKLFGEAAIIGVGDLCF' A
#
# COMPACT_ATOMS: atom_id res chain seq x y z
N MET A 1 3.14 10.02 2.39
CA MET A 1 4.29 9.10 2.31
C MET A 1 4.64 8.69 0.87
N GLY A 2 3.71 8.17 0.05
CA GLY A 2 4.02 7.65 -1.30
C GLY A 2 4.83 8.58 -2.22
N PRO A 3 4.26 9.71 -2.69
CA PRO A 3 4.94 10.57 -3.69
C PRO A 3 6.29 11.13 -3.20
N TYR A 4 6.38 11.51 -1.92
CA TYR A 4 7.61 12.00 -1.32
C TYR A 4 8.76 10.99 -1.42
N TRP A 5 8.50 9.72 -1.08
CA TRP A 5 9.54 8.68 -1.11
C TRP A 5 9.91 8.29 -2.54
N TYR A 6 8.98 8.36 -3.49
CA TYR A 6 9.28 8.16 -4.91
C TYR A 6 10.24 9.23 -5.43
N GLN A 7 9.98 10.51 -5.13
CA GLN A 7 10.87 11.60 -5.48
C GLN A 7 12.23 11.47 -4.78
N LYS A 8 12.24 11.22 -3.47
CA LYS A 8 13.47 11.12 -2.67
C LYS A 8 14.38 9.95 -3.08
N GLN A 9 13.80 8.83 -3.51
CA GLN A 9 14.54 7.63 -3.91
C GLN A 9 14.75 7.54 -5.43
N GLY A 10 14.30 8.55 -6.20
CA GLY A 10 14.39 8.54 -7.66
C GLY A 10 13.63 7.38 -8.31
N VAL A 11 12.52 6.94 -7.71
CA VAL A 11 11.70 5.86 -8.24
C VAL A 11 10.85 6.42 -9.40
N PRO A 12 10.95 5.85 -10.60
CA PRO A 12 10.14 6.28 -11.74
C PRO A 12 8.63 6.17 -11.46
N SER A 13 7.86 7.10 -12.03
CA SER A 13 6.39 7.01 -12.07
C SER A 13 5.96 5.65 -12.66
N GLY A 14 4.89 5.09 -12.11
CA GLY A 14 4.34 3.78 -12.48
C GLY A 14 5.10 2.57 -11.97
N LYS A 15 6.34 2.72 -11.46
CA LYS A 15 7.12 1.60 -10.93
C LYS A 15 6.54 1.13 -9.60
N SER A 16 6.34 -0.19 -9.46
CA SER A 16 5.89 -0.79 -8.20
C SER A 16 7.02 -0.84 -7.17
N VAL A 17 6.69 -0.52 -5.93
CA VAL A 17 7.60 -0.58 -4.77
C VAL A 17 6.92 -1.34 -3.64
N GLN A 18 7.65 -2.27 -3.01
CA GLN A 18 7.21 -2.92 -1.79
C GLN A 18 7.48 -2.02 -0.58
N ALA A 19 6.44 -1.74 0.20
CA ALA A 19 6.49 -1.00 1.44
C ALA A 19 6.13 -1.93 2.61
N LYS A 20 6.98 -1.96 3.63
CA LYS A 20 6.79 -2.78 4.82
C LYS A 20 6.23 -1.96 5.98
N GLN A 21 5.13 -2.42 6.57
CA GLN A 21 4.65 -1.86 7.84
C GLN A 21 5.40 -2.53 8.98
N VAL A 22 6.32 -1.80 9.61
CA VAL A 22 7.22 -2.33 10.66
C VAL A 22 6.52 -2.31 12.02
N SER A 23 5.44 -3.08 12.16
CA SER A 23 4.76 -3.31 13.44
C SER A 23 4.43 -4.80 13.61
N PRO A 24 4.17 -5.29 14.83
CA PRO A 24 3.84 -6.71 15.06
C PRO A 24 2.57 -7.19 14.33
N ARG A 25 1.69 -6.28 13.91
CA ARG A 25 0.48 -6.55 13.13
C ARG A 25 0.58 -6.03 11.69
N GLY A 26 1.75 -5.54 11.30
CA GLY A 26 1.98 -4.92 10.01
C GLY A 26 2.16 -5.96 8.92
N GLY A 27 1.69 -5.63 7.72
CA GLY A 27 1.91 -6.42 6.53
C GLY A 27 2.81 -5.70 5.52
N ASP A 28 2.97 -6.35 4.38
CA ASP A 28 3.60 -5.75 3.21
C ASP A 28 2.52 -5.20 2.27
N LEU A 29 2.80 -4.05 1.68
CA LEU A 29 1.97 -3.41 0.67
C LEU A 29 2.80 -3.16 -0.58
N ILE A 30 2.18 -3.31 -1.75
CA ILE A 30 2.77 -2.86 -3.01
C ILE A 30 2.15 -1.52 -3.36
N LEU A 31 3.00 -0.54 -3.64
CA LEU A 31 2.61 0.81 -4.00
C LEU A 31 3.04 1.09 -5.43
N SER A 32 2.24 1.84 -6.19
CA SER A 32 2.68 2.49 -7.44
C SER A 32 2.18 3.93 -7.46
N TRP A 33 3.07 4.89 -7.75
CA TRP A 33 2.69 6.29 -7.93
C TRP A 33 2.52 6.62 -9.41
N ASP A 34 1.36 7.15 -9.79
CA ASP A 34 1.11 7.73 -11.10
C ASP A 34 1.15 9.26 -10.98
N GLU A 35 2.24 9.86 -11.46
CA GLU A 35 2.49 11.29 -11.36
C GLU A 35 1.55 12.12 -12.23
N GLU A 36 1.21 11.65 -13.43
CA GLU A 36 0.34 12.35 -14.37
C GLU A 36 -1.10 12.38 -13.84
N ALA A 37 -1.61 11.23 -13.42
CA ALA A 37 -2.95 11.12 -12.84
C ALA A 37 -3.02 11.61 -11.37
N LYS A 38 -1.89 12.02 -10.79
CA LYS A 38 -1.72 12.36 -9.37
C LYS A 38 -2.35 11.32 -8.43
N ARG A 39 -2.16 10.03 -8.73
CA ARG A 39 -2.84 8.92 -8.04
C ARG A 39 -1.88 7.88 -7.51
N MET A 40 -2.04 7.51 -6.24
CA MET A 40 -1.40 6.33 -5.66
C MET A 40 -2.31 5.12 -5.85
N LYS A 41 -1.73 3.99 -6.28
CA LYS A 41 -2.37 2.68 -6.21
C LYS A 41 -1.73 1.90 -5.07
N LEU A 42 -2.56 1.23 -4.27
CA LEU A 42 -2.15 0.31 -3.22
C LEU A 42 -2.68 -1.07 -3.56
N PHE A 43 -1.79 -2.04 -3.52
CA PHE A 43 -2.11 -3.45 -3.66
C PHE A 43 -1.64 -4.17 -2.41
N GLY A 44 -2.38 -5.18 -2.01
CA GLY A 44 -2.08 -5.98 -0.85
C GLY A 44 -3.00 -7.17 -0.79
N GLU A 45 -2.73 -8.05 0.15
CA GLU A 45 -3.53 -9.23 0.41
C GLU A 45 -4.41 -8.99 1.64
N ALA A 46 -5.63 -9.52 1.60
CA ALA A 46 -6.54 -9.51 2.72
C ALA A 46 -7.00 -10.94 2.97
N ALA A 47 -7.00 -11.35 4.23
CA ALA A 47 -7.50 -12.63 4.67
C ALA A 47 -8.74 -12.43 5.54
N ILE A 48 -9.77 -13.25 5.32
CA ILE A 48 -10.91 -13.32 6.23
C ILE A 48 -10.46 -14.09 7.47
N ILE A 49 -10.45 -13.44 8.62
CA ILE A 49 -10.01 -14.03 9.89
C ILE A 49 -11.18 -14.57 10.74
N GLY A 50 -12.42 -14.24 10.39
CA GLY A 50 -13.60 -14.68 11.10
C GLY A 50 -14.88 -14.22 10.41
N VAL A 51 -15.96 -14.97 10.64
CA VAL A 51 -17.31 -14.70 10.15
C VAL A 51 -18.27 -14.95 11.32
N GLY A 52 -19.29 -14.12 11.48
CA GLY A 52 -20.29 -14.27 12.52
C GLY A 52 -21.44 -13.29 12.38
N ASP A 53 -22.49 -13.50 13.18
CA ASP A 53 -23.71 -12.69 13.17
C ASP A 53 -23.68 -11.65 14.29
N LEU A 54 -24.19 -10.44 13.99
CA LEU A 54 -24.40 -9.37 14.98
C LEU A 54 -25.86 -9.38 15.41
N CYS A 55 -26.13 -9.75 16.67
CA CYS A 55 -27.45 -9.69 17.30
C CYS A 55 -27.50 -8.51 18.28
N PHE A 56 -28.56 -7.69 18.19
CA PHE A 56 -28.82 -6.53 19.06
C PHE A 56 -30.00 -6.81 20.00
#